data_AF-A0A2W5B4R5-F1
#
_entry.id   AF-A0A2W5B4R5-F1
#
_cell.length_a   1.000
_cell.length_b   1.000
_cell.length_c   1.000
_cell.angle_alpha   90.00
_cell.angle_beta   90.00
_cell.angle_gamma   90.00
#
_symmetry.space_group_name_H-M   'P 1'
#
loop_
_entity.id
_entity.type
_entity.pdbx_description
1 polymer ?
#
loop_
_entity_poly.entity_id
_entity_poly.type
_entity_poly.pdbx_seq_one_letter_code
_entity_poly.pdbx_strand_id
1 'polypeptide(L)'
;MKRTLLSSAAIGLAAAPAGAETAPPLKIGVEMASEAIARVTIETATFLLPDEREAMSAALQARADKDRPVTLVVTGKTAAPYRIIGGMIYLTQSAGFRQVTVATDPPAD
;
A
#
# COMPACT_ATOMS: atom_id res chain seq x y z
N MET A 1 16.03 35.15 -53.21
CA MET A 1 16.09 33.82 -52.57
C MET A 1 15.22 33.87 -51.31
N LYS A 2 14.09 33.15 -51.28
CA LYS A 2 13.79 32.01 -50.36
C LYS A 2 13.99 32.40 -48.88
N ARG A 3 12.99 32.50 -48.00
CA ARG A 3 12.01 31.46 -47.63
C ARG A 3 10.90 32.03 -46.73
N THR A 4 9.67 31.69 -47.05
CA THR A 4 8.50 31.68 -46.15
C THR A 4 8.67 30.64 -45.06
N LEU A 5 8.34 30.97 -43.81
CA LEU A 5 8.01 30.02 -42.73
C LEU A 5 6.86 30.67 -41.93
N LEU A 6 5.62 30.61 -42.43
CA LEU A 6 4.57 29.69 -41.98
C LEU A 6 4.50 29.49 -40.46
N SER A 7 3.42 30.02 -39.90
CA SER A 7 2.84 29.74 -38.60
C SER A 7 3.07 28.32 -38.10
N SER A 8 3.45 28.21 -36.83
CA SER A 8 3.08 27.07 -36.01
C SER A 8 2.60 27.63 -34.69
N ALA A 9 1.28 27.75 -34.58
CA ALA A 9 0.59 27.82 -33.32
C ALA A 9 1.03 26.57 -32.53
N ALA A 10 1.87 26.79 -31.51
CA ALA A 10 2.17 25.75 -30.54
C ALA A 10 0.86 25.41 -29.86
N ILE A 11 0.36 24.24 -30.22
CA ILE A 11 -0.79 23.53 -29.66
C ILE A 11 -0.73 23.65 -28.14
N GLY A 12 -1.88 24.01 -27.58
CA GLY A 12 -2.04 24.40 -26.19
C GLY A 12 -1.27 23.52 -25.23
N LEU A 13 -0.67 24.20 -24.26
CA LEU A 13 -0.35 23.64 -22.97
C LEU A 13 -1.65 23.02 -22.43
N ALA A 14 -1.88 21.74 -22.72
CA ALA A 14 -2.89 20.97 -22.03
C ALA A 14 -2.40 20.96 -20.59
N ALA A 15 -2.96 21.85 -19.78
CA ALA A 15 -2.82 21.81 -18.34
C ALA A 15 -3.17 20.38 -17.94
N ALA A 16 -2.17 19.63 -17.49
CA ALA A 16 -2.40 18.36 -16.84
C ALA A 16 -3.47 18.62 -15.77
N PRO A 17 -4.52 17.79 -15.68
CA PRO A 17 -5.59 18.03 -14.73
C PRO A 17 -4.98 18.16 -13.34
N ALA A 18 -5.11 19.36 -12.77
CA ALA A 18 -4.73 19.63 -11.41
C ALA A 18 -5.58 18.71 -10.51
N GLY A 19 -4.90 17.83 -9.77
CA GLY A 19 -5.51 17.15 -8.62
C GLY A 19 -6.46 16.00 -8.97
N ALA A 20 -5.95 14.92 -9.54
CA ALA A 20 -6.37 13.61 -9.02
C ALA A 20 -5.64 13.47 -7.67
N GLU A 21 -6.25 13.94 -6.58
CA GLU A 21 -5.76 13.63 -5.24
C GLU A 21 -5.67 12.11 -5.14
N THR A 22 -4.45 11.58 -5.20
CA THR A 22 -4.22 10.15 -5.00
C THR A 22 -4.65 9.88 -3.56
N ALA A 23 -5.73 9.13 -3.38
CA ALA A 23 -6.21 8.75 -2.06
C ALA A 23 -5.01 8.29 -1.22
N PRO A 24 -4.88 8.75 0.05
CA PRO A 24 -3.72 8.43 0.86
C PRO A 24 -3.54 6.90 0.92
N PRO A 25 -2.30 6.37 0.97
CA PRO A 25 -2.08 4.93 0.98
C PRO A 25 -2.94 4.20 2.01
N LEU A 26 -3.44 3.00 1.67
CA LEU A 26 -4.08 2.13 2.63
C LEU A 26 -3.02 1.69 3.64
N LYS A 27 -3.18 2.12 4.89
CA LYS A 27 -2.30 1.72 5.99
C LYS A 27 -2.80 0.43 6.59
N ILE A 28 -1.94 -0.57 6.62
CA ILE A 28 -2.16 -1.83 7.34
C ILE A 28 -1.16 -1.85 8.50
N GLY A 29 -1.68 -1.73 9.72
CA GLY A 29 -0.88 -1.87 10.93
C GLY A 29 -0.52 -3.34 11.15
N VAL A 30 0.74 -3.61 11.49
CA VAL A 30 1.24 -4.94 11.85
C VAL A 30 1.99 -4.81 13.15
N GLU A 31 1.41 -5.33 14.23
CA GLU A 31 2.00 -5.33 15.56
C GLU A 31 2.32 -6.78 15.96
N MET A 32 3.55 -7.03 16.39
CA MET A 32 3.91 -8.35 16.92
C MET A 32 3.33 -8.52 18.33
N ALA A 33 2.32 -9.39 18.48
CA ALA A 33 1.73 -9.72 19.78
C ALA A 33 2.56 -10.77 20.55
N SER A 34 3.26 -11.63 19.82
CA SER A 34 4.28 -12.56 20.33
C SER A 34 5.25 -12.93 19.20
N GLU A 35 6.22 -13.81 19.45
CA GLU A 35 7.20 -14.22 18.41
C GLU A 35 6.56 -14.90 17.18
N ALA A 36 5.36 -15.47 17.35
CA ALA A 36 4.64 -16.20 16.31
C ALA A 36 3.31 -15.57 15.89
N ILE A 37 2.79 -14.62 16.68
CA ILE A 37 1.47 -14.02 16.45
C ILE A 37 1.61 -12.55 16.07
N ALA A 38 1.02 -12.17 14.93
CA ALA A 38 0.93 -10.79 14.49
C ALA A 38 -0.51 -10.31 14.55
N ARG A 39 -0.74 -9.20 15.25
CA ARG A 39 -2.00 -8.45 15.19
C ARG A 39 -1.93 -7.53 13.98
N VAL A 40 -2.84 -7.72 13.05
CA VAL A 40 -2.94 -6.95 11.82
C VAL A 40 -4.21 -6.10 11.86
N THR A 41 -4.06 -4.80 11.67
CA THR A 41 -5.20 -3.87 11.65
C THR A 41 -5.32 -3.24 10.27
N ILE A 42 -6.50 -3.37 9.66
CA ILE A 42 -6.86 -2.75 8.39
C ILE A 42 -8.06 -1.85 8.66
N GLU A 43 -7.84 -0.53 8.67
CA GLU A 43 -8.84 0.47 9.07
C GLU A 43 -9.42 0.16 10.47
N THR A 44 -10.64 -0.38 10.57
CA THR A 44 -11.29 -0.75 11.84
C THR A 44 -11.27 -2.25 12.13
N ALA A 45 -10.89 -3.08 11.15
CA ALA A 45 -10.85 -4.53 11.30
C ALA A 45 -9.49 -4.97 11.86
N THR A 46 -9.51 -5.92 12.79
CA THR A 46 -8.31 -6.52 13.37
C THR A 46 -8.32 -8.03 13.13
N PHE A 47 -7.16 -8.58 12.80
CA PHE A 47 -6.95 -10.00 12.53
C PHE A 47 -5.70 -10.48 13.28
N LEU A 48 -5.73 -11.69 13.82
CA LEU A 48 -4.61 -12.36 14.45
C LEU A 48 -4.04 -13.40 13.48
N LEU A 49 -2.85 -13.15 12.96
CA LEU A 49 -2.15 -14.12 12.12
C LEU A 49 -1.29 -15.06 12.97
N PRO A 50 -1.24 -16.36 12.63
CA PRO A 50 -1.75 -16.95 11.38
C PRO A 50 -3.23 -17.37 11.40
N ASP A 51 -3.90 -17.37 12.56
CA ASP A 51 -5.20 -18.00 12.76
C ASP A 51 -6.32 -17.42 11.89
N GLU A 52 -6.33 -16.10 11.71
CA GLU A 52 -7.35 -15.36 10.96
C GLU A 52 -6.91 -15.01 9.53
N ARG A 53 -5.93 -15.75 8.98
CA ARG A 53 -5.39 -15.50 7.64
C ARG A 53 -6.46 -15.49 6.55
N GLU A 54 -7.42 -16.41 6.60
CA GLU A 54 -8.48 -16.49 5.59
C GLU A 54 -9.45 -15.31 5.69
N ALA A 55 -9.84 -14.92 6.91
CA ALA A 55 -10.68 -13.76 7.15
C ALA A 55 -10.01 -12.46 6.67
N MET A 56 -8.72 -12.29 6.97
CA MET A 56 -7.93 -11.17 6.47
C MET A 56 -7.85 -11.17 4.94
N SER A 57 -7.63 -12.34 4.33
CA SER A 57 -7.57 -12.47 2.87
C SER A 57 -8.89 -12.07 2.21
N ALA A 58 -10.02 -12.54 2.76
CA ALA A 58 -11.36 -12.17 2.29
C ALA A 58 -11.61 -10.66 2.44
N ALA A 59 -11.21 -10.06 3.56
CA ALA A 59 -11.33 -8.62 3.78
C ALA A 59 -10.53 -7.81 2.76
N LEU A 60 -9.28 -8.22 2.49
CA LEU A 60 -8.46 -7.59 1.44
C LEU A 60 -9.07 -7.78 0.05
N GLN A 61 -9.59 -8.96 -0.27
CA GLN A 61 -10.21 -9.27 -1.57
C GLN A 61 -11.49 -8.46 -1.81
N ALA A 62 -12.32 -8.27 -0.78
CA ALA A 62 -13.58 -7.52 -0.88
C ALA A 62 -13.40 -6.03 -1.22
N ARG A 63 -12.20 -5.48 -1.05
CA ARG A 63 -11.91 -4.07 -1.37
C ARG A 63 -11.95 -3.79 -2.88
N ALA A 64 -12.60 -2.72 -3.31
CA ALA A 64 -12.65 -2.33 -4.72
C ALA A 64 -11.42 -1.51 -5.17
N ASP A 65 -10.72 -0.85 -4.24
CA ASP A 65 -9.65 0.12 -4.47
C ASP A 65 -8.26 -0.53 -4.67
N LYS A 66 -8.13 -1.51 -5.57
CA LYS A 66 -6.87 -2.28 -5.77
C LYS A 66 -5.68 -1.47 -6.28
N ASP A 67 -5.94 -0.36 -6.97
CA ASP A 67 -4.91 0.55 -7.45
C ASP A 67 -4.37 1.47 -6.35
N ARG A 68 -5.02 1.50 -5.17
CA ARG A 68 -4.56 2.28 -4.03
C ARG A 68 -3.25 1.68 -3.50
N PRO A 69 -2.18 2.49 -3.32
CA PRO A 69 -0.95 2.00 -2.72
C PRO A 69 -1.20 1.50 -1.30
N VAL A 70 -0.58 0.39 -0.92
CA VAL A 70 -0.64 -0.17 0.44
C VAL A 70 0.67 0.10 1.16
N THR A 71 0.59 0.58 2.40
CA THR A 71 1.74 0.67 3.31
C THR A 71 1.52 -0.25 4.49
N LEU A 72 2.36 -1.29 4.59
CA LEU A 72 2.46 -2.14 5.76
C LEU A 72 3.29 -1.39 6.81
N VAL A 73 2.64 -0.95 7.87
CA VAL A 73 3.26 -0.24 8.99
C VAL A 73 3.56 -1.27 10.07
N VAL A 74 4.81 -1.70 10.13
CA VAL A 74 5.27 -2.71 11.07
C VAL A 74 5.78 -2.01 12.32
N THR A 75 5.14 -2.27 13.46
CA THR A 75 5.43 -1.69 14.76
C THR A 75 5.68 -2.77 15.81
N GLY A 76 6.44 -2.43 16.85
CA GLY A 76 6.64 -3.29 18.00
C GLY A 76 8.01 -3.14 18.63
N LYS A 77 8.15 -3.63 19.86
CA LYS A 77 9.42 -3.67 20.59
C LYS A 77 10.43 -4.65 20.00
N THR A 78 9.94 -5.61 19.22
CA THR A 78 10.75 -6.67 18.60
C THR A 78 10.63 -6.54 17.09
N ALA A 79 11.75 -6.69 16.39
CA ALA A 79 11.76 -6.72 14.92
C ALA A 79 10.85 -7.85 14.42
N ALA A 80 9.93 -7.52 13.50
CA ALA A 80 9.06 -8.52 12.90
C ALA A 80 9.90 -9.51 12.06
N PRO A 81 9.71 -10.84 12.24
CA PRO A 81 10.42 -11.82 11.43
C PRO A 81 10.13 -11.65 9.94
N TYR A 82 11.14 -11.85 9.08
CA TYR A 82 10.98 -11.73 7.62
C TYR A 82 9.85 -12.60 7.05
N ARG A 83 9.58 -13.76 7.65
CA ARG A 83 8.46 -14.63 7.27
C ARG A 83 7.09 -13.94 7.43
N ILE A 84 6.93 -13.09 8.45
CA ILE A 84 5.70 -12.34 8.70
C ILE A 84 5.57 -11.23 7.66
N ILE A 85 6.64 -10.44 7.47
CA ILE A 85 6.66 -9.35 6.47
C ILE A 85 6.40 -9.91 5.06
N GLY A 86 7.10 -10.97 4.67
CA GLY A 86 6.93 -11.63 3.38
C GLY A 86 5.53 -12.23 3.20
N GLY A 87 4.97 -12.86 4.24
CA GLY A 87 3.60 -13.36 4.23
C GLY A 87 2.57 -12.25 4.03
N MET A 88 2.76 -11.11 4.69
CA MET A 88 1.88 -9.94 4.55
C MET A 88 1.92 -9.34 3.14
N ILE A 89 3.13 -9.21 2.57
CA ILE A 89 3.32 -8.77 1.19
C ILE A 89 2.60 -9.74 0.24
N TYR A 90 2.79 -11.05 0.45
CA TYR A 90 2.15 -12.09 -0.36
C TYR A 90 0.63 -11.98 -0.30
N LEU A 91 0.01 -11.96 0.89
CA LEU A 91 -1.44 -11.88 1.06
C LEU A 91 -2.02 -10.62 0.39
N THR A 92 -1.34 -9.49 0.55
CA THR A 92 -1.76 -8.20 -0.03
C THR A 92 -1.71 -8.24 -1.55
N GLN A 93 -0.63 -8.76 -2.14
CA GLN A 93 -0.51 -8.89 -3.59
C GLN A 93 -1.47 -9.94 -4.17
N SER A 94 -1.67 -11.07 -3.48
CA SER A 94 -2.66 -12.09 -3.86
C SER A 94 -4.09 -11.56 -3.85
N ALA A 95 -4.37 -10.52 -3.06
CA ALA A 95 -5.66 -9.83 -3.08
C ALA A 95 -5.80 -8.78 -4.21
N GLY A 96 -4.77 -8.59 -5.05
CA GLY A 96 -4.79 -7.74 -6.24
C GLY A 96 -4.13 -6.38 -6.08
N PHE A 97 -3.61 -6.04 -4.90
CA PHE A 97 -2.88 -4.78 -4.70
C PHE A 97 -1.50 -4.83 -5.36
N ARG A 98 -1.19 -3.82 -6.18
CA ARG A 98 0.02 -3.84 -7.02
C ARG A 98 1.22 -3.11 -6.40
N GLN A 99 0.96 -2.17 -5.50
CA GLN A 99 1.99 -1.37 -4.85
C GLN A 99 1.93 -1.62 -3.35
N VAL A 100 2.94 -2.29 -2.81
CA VAL A 100 3.07 -2.60 -1.39
C VAL A 100 4.40 -2.07 -0.90
N THR A 101 4.34 -1.13 0.05
CA THR A 101 5.52 -0.58 0.74
C THR A 101 5.55 -1.11 2.16
N VAL A 102 6.73 -1.42 2.68
CA VAL A 102 6.92 -1.76 4.10
C VAL A 102 7.61 -0.59 4.79
N ALA A 103 6.97 -0.08 5.84
CA ALA A 103 7.54 0.91 6.74
C ALA A 103 7.71 0.27 8.11
N THR A 104 8.94 0.11 8.55
CA THR A 104 9.27 -0.35 9.91
C THR A 104 9.55 0.86 10.77
N ASP A 105 8.73 1.08 11.79
CA ASP A 105 9.03 2.07 12.82
C ASP A 105 9.88 1.36 13.88
N PRO A 106 11.17 1.73 14.07
CA PRO A 106 11.96 1.15 15.15
C PRO A 106 11.30 1.52 16.48
N PRO A 107 11.31 0.62 17.49
CA PRO A 107 10.77 0.98 18.79
C PRO A 107 11.45 2.24 19.30
N ALA A 108 10.65 3.22 19.73
CA ALA A 108 11.16 4.33 20.50
C ALA A 108 11.76 3.75 21.79
N ASP A 109 13.08 3.91 21.94
CA ASP A 109 13.83 3.65 23.17
C ASP A 109 13.21 4.38 24.37
#